data_AF-A0A7X8VRW3-F1
#
_entry.id   AF-A0A7X8VRW3-F1
#
_cell.length_a   1.000
_cell.length_b   1.000
_cell.length_c   1.000
_cell.angle_alpha   90.00
_cell.angle_beta   90.00
_cell.angle_gamma   90.00
#
_symmetry.space_group_name_H-M   'P 1'
#
loop_
_entity.id
_entity.type
_entity.pdbx_description
1 polymer ?
#
loop_
_entity_poly.entity_id
_entity_poly.type
_entity_poly.pdbx_seq_one_letter_code
_entity_poly.pdbx_strand_id
1 'polypeptide(L)'
;MKHEAEKFTPEQELEAWGAWKEICFVDGCPPAQTAYLRRRLLHKMHRELRGYAAYHDRKGLLCDDELVIEFDLYMAYKDGLTDPKESMPRRNFTQYKDRLWQQMEDSQDPPMQVLNGKLLGPKGMIRDVLRVVLRKHYDLRPESKLGEEMQAGKRFLHRALNLQDRISTEAGQEGSWETLLEADQADPALRSETLQKELQLALEAVLADFEDSHCLLLYANLQQVSLADEAVCEALDCAKSTCYNLFEQAKDKLQVWRRENPRAGGQCDFELFELLTTLLKKRLQDSDQAKIRSFALI
;
A
#
# COMPACT_ATOMS: atom_id res chain seq x y z
N MET A 1 2.74 -23.83 26.27
CA MET A 1 1.62 -24.80 26.38
C MET A 1 0.99 -24.92 25.00
N LYS A 2 0.96 -26.12 24.41
CA LYS A 2 0.22 -26.37 23.16
C LYS A 2 -1.26 -26.45 23.53
N HIS A 3 -2.05 -25.46 23.16
CA HIS A 3 -3.51 -25.57 23.27
C HIS A 3 -3.98 -26.65 22.28
N GLU A 4 -4.40 -27.80 22.79
CA GLU A 4 -5.23 -28.71 22.01
C GLU A 4 -6.48 -27.95 21.59
N ALA A 5 -6.62 -27.77 20.28
CA ALA A 5 -7.78 -27.12 19.70
C ALA A 5 -9.00 -28.02 19.95
N GLU A 6 -9.86 -27.65 20.91
CA GLU A 6 -11.19 -28.24 21.04
C GLU A 6 -11.90 -28.15 19.68
N LYS A 7 -12.28 -29.33 19.15
CA LYS A 7 -13.05 -29.45 17.93
C LYS A 7 -14.51 -29.20 18.26
N PHE A 8 -15.09 -28.15 17.68
CA PHE A 8 -16.50 -27.83 17.84
C PHE A 8 -17.36 -28.87 17.10
N THR A 9 -18.48 -29.25 17.69
CA THR A 9 -19.55 -29.99 16.98
C THR A 9 -20.28 -29.02 16.02
N PRO A 10 -20.97 -29.52 14.96
CA PRO A 10 -21.68 -28.65 14.02
C PRO A 10 -22.67 -27.67 14.68
N GLU A 11 -23.26 -28.07 15.81
CA GLU A 11 -24.16 -27.24 16.62
C GLU A 11 -23.40 -26.11 17.32
N GLN A 12 -22.25 -26.41 17.93
CA GLN A 12 -21.37 -25.41 18.55
C GLN A 12 -20.76 -24.47 17.50
N GLU A 13 -20.46 -24.96 16.30
CA GLU A 13 -20.01 -24.13 15.18
C GLU A 13 -21.10 -23.13 14.80
N LEU A 14 -22.34 -23.58 14.65
CA LEU A 14 -23.47 -22.71 14.33
C LEU A 14 -23.75 -21.72 15.46
N GLU A 15 -23.61 -22.14 16.72
CA GLU A 15 -23.73 -21.27 17.89
C GLU A 15 -22.68 -20.16 17.88
N ALA A 16 -21.43 -20.47 17.54
CA ALA A 16 -20.37 -19.48 17.40
C ALA A 16 -20.68 -18.45 16.29
N TRP A 17 -21.18 -18.91 15.14
CA TRP A 17 -21.63 -18.00 14.07
C TRP A 17 -22.87 -17.20 14.47
N GLY A 18 -23.76 -17.76 15.29
CA GLY A 18 -24.90 -17.07 15.87
C GLY A 18 -24.49 -15.97 16.85
N ALA A 19 -23.49 -16.22 17.71
CA ALA A 19 -22.95 -15.20 18.60
C ALA A 19 -22.26 -14.08 17.81
N TRP A 20 -21.49 -14.43 16.78
CA TRP A 20 -20.94 -13.43 15.86
C TRP A 20 -22.03 -12.66 15.13
N LYS A 21 -23.17 -13.31 14.80
CA LYS A 21 -24.32 -12.60 14.25
C LYS A 21 -24.75 -11.49 15.21
N GLU A 22 -24.95 -11.79 16.48
CA GLU A 22 -25.45 -10.78 17.43
C GLU A 22 -24.43 -9.67 17.70
N ILE A 23 -23.14 -10.01 17.72
CA ILE A 23 -22.07 -9.09 18.16
C ILE A 23 -21.43 -8.31 17.00
N CYS A 24 -21.42 -8.88 15.80
CA CYS A 24 -20.81 -8.36 14.56
C CYS A 24 -19.28 -8.22 14.57
N PHE A 25 -18.60 -8.61 15.65
CA PHE A 25 -17.15 -8.58 15.76
C PHE A 25 -16.65 -9.92 16.27
N VAL A 26 -15.62 -10.48 15.63
CA VAL A 26 -15.05 -11.77 15.99
C VAL A 26 -14.48 -11.71 17.41
N ASP A 27 -13.75 -10.64 17.72
CA ASP A 27 -13.12 -10.46 19.04
C ASP A 27 -14.10 -10.01 20.13
N GLY A 28 -15.34 -9.66 19.75
CA GLY A 28 -16.41 -9.38 20.71
C GLY A 28 -17.10 -10.64 21.24
N CYS A 29 -16.89 -11.81 20.61
CA CYS A 29 -17.56 -13.05 20.97
C CYS A 29 -17.01 -13.68 22.28
N PRO A 30 -17.76 -14.61 22.90
CA PRO A 30 -17.26 -15.43 24.00
C PRO A 30 -15.92 -16.12 23.66
N PRO A 31 -14.98 -16.26 24.61
CA PRO A 31 -13.60 -16.67 24.32
C PRO A 31 -13.45 -17.97 23.51
N ALA A 32 -14.26 -18.99 23.82
CA ALA A 32 -14.24 -20.26 23.10
C ALA A 32 -14.68 -20.08 21.63
N GLN A 33 -15.71 -19.27 21.40
CA GLN A 33 -16.26 -18.98 20.07
C GLN A 33 -15.30 -18.08 19.30
N THR A 34 -14.70 -17.06 19.93
CA THR A 34 -13.65 -16.21 19.34
C THR A 34 -12.47 -17.05 18.85
N ALA A 35 -11.95 -17.95 19.68
CA ALA A 35 -10.84 -18.83 19.30
C ALA A 35 -11.20 -19.74 18.10
N TYR A 36 -12.44 -20.24 18.07
CA TYR A 36 -12.94 -21.01 16.94
C TYR A 36 -13.07 -20.17 15.65
N LEU A 37 -13.75 -19.02 15.73
CA LEU A 37 -14.03 -18.14 14.59
C LEU A 37 -12.74 -17.59 13.99
N ARG A 38 -11.82 -17.06 14.82
CA ARG A 38 -10.50 -16.58 14.39
C ARG A 38 -9.77 -17.66 13.61
N ARG A 39 -9.65 -18.86 14.18
CA ARG A 39 -9.00 -20.00 13.53
C ARG A 39 -9.64 -20.35 12.19
N ARG A 40 -10.98 -20.33 12.10
CA ARG A 40 -11.71 -20.68 10.88
C ARG A 40 -11.53 -19.63 9.78
N LEU A 41 -11.63 -18.36 10.13
CA LEU A 41 -11.41 -17.23 9.23
C LEU A 41 -9.97 -17.20 8.72
N LEU A 42 -8.99 -17.23 9.63
CA LEU A 42 -7.57 -17.18 9.32
C LEU A 42 -7.12 -18.36 8.45
N HIS A 43 -7.59 -19.57 8.76
CA HIS A 43 -7.29 -20.74 7.92
C HIS A 43 -7.76 -20.52 6.47
N LYS A 44 -8.97 -20.00 6.29
CA LYS A 44 -9.52 -19.72 4.96
C LYS A 44 -8.79 -18.56 4.29
N MET A 45 -8.54 -17.47 5.00
CA MET A 45 -7.85 -16.30 4.46
C MET A 45 -6.43 -16.64 4.02
N HIS A 46 -5.66 -17.34 4.85
CA HIS A 46 -4.34 -17.82 4.49
C HIS A 46 -4.36 -18.77 3.29
N ARG A 47 -5.37 -19.66 3.20
CA ARG A 47 -5.50 -20.55 2.05
C ARG A 47 -5.70 -19.77 0.74
N GLU A 48 -6.52 -18.72 0.77
CA GLU A 48 -6.73 -17.86 -0.39
C GLU A 48 -5.49 -17.01 -0.70
N LEU A 49 -4.82 -16.45 0.32
CA LEU A 49 -3.59 -15.68 0.17
C LEU A 49 -2.45 -16.50 -0.43
N ARG A 50 -2.36 -17.81 -0.14
CA ARG A 50 -1.39 -18.71 -0.80
C ARG A 50 -1.57 -18.81 -2.32
N GLY A 51 -2.76 -18.50 -2.84
CA GLY A 51 -3.00 -18.42 -4.29
C GLY A 51 -2.31 -17.22 -4.96
N TYR A 52 -1.86 -16.26 -4.17
CA TYR A 52 -1.08 -15.11 -4.59
C TYR A 52 0.37 -15.34 -4.14
N ALA A 53 1.32 -15.34 -5.08
CA ALA A 53 2.64 -15.95 -4.98
C ALA A 53 3.66 -15.15 -4.15
N ALA A 54 3.31 -14.80 -2.91
CA ALA A 54 4.22 -14.16 -1.96
C ALA A 54 4.00 -14.67 -0.52
N TYR A 55 3.78 -15.98 -0.33
CA TYR A 55 3.77 -16.57 1.02
C TYR A 55 5.19 -16.84 1.58
N HIS A 56 6.25 -16.48 0.84
CA HIS A 56 7.63 -16.80 1.21
C HIS A 56 8.38 -15.68 1.95
N ASP A 57 7.86 -14.45 1.98
CA ASP A 57 8.40 -13.39 2.83
C ASP A 57 7.34 -12.91 3.84
N ARG A 58 7.36 -13.50 5.04
CA ARG A 58 6.40 -13.21 6.12
C ARG A 58 6.46 -11.76 6.61
N LYS A 59 7.51 -11.01 6.28
CA LYS A 59 7.71 -9.64 6.76
C LYS A 59 6.78 -8.60 6.12
N GLY A 60 6.09 -8.94 5.03
CA GLY A 60 5.14 -8.05 4.33
C GLY A 60 3.67 -8.47 4.40
N LEU A 61 3.31 -9.54 5.11
CA LEU A 61 1.91 -9.99 5.22
C LEU A 61 1.22 -9.29 6.39
N LEU A 62 -0.07 -8.98 6.26
CA LEU A 62 -0.90 -8.60 7.39
C LEU A 62 -0.87 -9.74 8.41
N CYS A 63 -0.71 -9.40 9.68
CA CYS A 63 -0.74 -10.37 10.76
C CYS A 63 -2.18 -10.90 10.97
N ASP A 64 -2.30 -11.98 11.74
CA ASP A 64 -3.58 -12.61 12.03
C ASP A 64 -4.59 -11.64 12.67
N ASP A 65 -4.13 -10.69 13.49
CA ASP A 65 -5.00 -9.68 14.10
C ASP A 65 -5.49 -8.67 13.06
N GLU A 66 -4.59 -8.17 12.21
CA GLU A 66 -4.93 -7.24 11.13
C GLU A 66 -5.93 -7.86 10.13
N LEU A 67 -5.78 -9.15 9.78
CA LEU A 67 -6.71 -9.85 8.89
C LEU A 67 -8.12 -9.98 9.49
N VAL A 68 -8.21 -10.22 10.81
CA VAL A 68 -9.50 -10.28 11.50
C VAL A 68 -10.14 -8.89 11.58
N ILE A 69 -9.36 -7.85 11.84
CA ILE A 69 -9.84 -6.46 11.84
C ILE A 69 -10.39 -6.08 10.45
N GLU A 70 -9.66 -6.38 9.38
CA GLU A 70 -10.12 -6.09 8.01
C GLU A 70 -11.39 -6.86 7.65
N PHE A 71 -11.54 -8.09 8.14
CA PHE A 71 -12.78 -8.84 8.00
C PHE A 71 -13.95 -8.14 8.69
N ASP A 72 -13.79 -7.80 9.97
CA ASP A 72 -14.85 -7.14 10.74
C ASP A 72 -15.21 -5.77 10.15
N LEU A 73 -14.21 -5.00 9.70
CA LEU A 73 -14.43 -3.73 9.00
C LEU A 73 -15.14 -3.90 7.66
N TYR A 74 -14.79 -4.89 6.87
CA TYR A 74 -15.47 -5.17 5.60
C TYR A 74 -16.93 -5.59 5.82
N MET A 75 -17.17 -6.39 6.86
CA MET A 75 -18.53 -6.80 7.24
C MET A 75 -19.37 -5.61 7.72
N ALA A 76 -18.73 -4.62 8.35
CA ALA A 76 -19.36 -3.36 8.74
C ALA A 76 -19.64 -2.41 7.55
N TYR A 77 -18.73 -2.33 6.58
CA TYR A 77 -18.79 -1.40 5.45
C TYR A 77 -18.51 -2.19 4.17
N LYS A 78 -19.56 -2.53 3.43
CA LYS A 78 -19.58 -3.38 2.21
C LYS A 78 -18.43 -3.18 1.19
N ASP A 79 -17.71 -2.06 1.23
CA ASP A 79 -16.59 -1.72 0.34
C ASP A 79 -15.25 -1.42 1.06
N GLY A 80 -15.18 -1.54 2.40
CA GLY A 80 -14.04 -1.11 3.23
C GLY A 80 -13.93 0.41 3.26
N LEU A 81 -14.29 1.04 4.40
CA LEU A 81 -14.21 2.49 4.68
C LEU A 81 -14.70 3.43 3.54
N THR A 82 -15.95 3.86 3.61
CA THR A 82 -16.25 5.27 3.34
C THR A 82 -15.74 6.10 4.52
N ASP A 83 -15.10 7.23 4.21
CA ASP A 83 -14.44 8.20 5.09
C ASP A 83 -14.84 8.12 6.59
N PRO A 84 -13.88 7.90 7.52
CA PRO A 84 -14.16 7.74 8.96
C PRO A 84 -14.76 8.97 9.66
N LYS A 85 -15.02 10.07 8.92
CA LYS A 85 -15.60 11.31 9.45
C LYS A 85 -17.11 11.29 9.64
N GLU A 86 -17.82 10.29 9.12
CA GLU A 86 -19.27 10.16 9.37
C GLU A 86 -19.55 9.20 10.53
N SER A 87 -19.88 9.76 11.69
CA SER A 87 -20.35 9.03 12.87
C SER A 87 -21.76 8.43 12.64
N MET A 88 -21.84 7.39 11.82
CA MET A 88 -23.13 6.75 11.54
C MET A 88 -23.57 5.77 12.63
N PRO A 89 -24.88 5.72 12.96
CA PRO A 89 -25.40 4.90 14.05
C PRO A 89 -25.32 3.39 13.79
N ARG A 90 -25.17 2.61 14.87
CA ARG A 90 -24.99 1.14 14.89
C ARG A 90 -25.99 0.29 14.07
N ARG A 91 -27.12 0.87 13.67
CA ARG A 91 -28.16 0.24 12.83
C ARG A 91 -27.79 0.06 11.35
N ASN A 92 -26.67 0.65 10.90
CA ASN A 92 -26.21 0.51 9.52
C ASN A 92 -25.29 -0.71 9.32
N PHE A 93 -24.85 -1.35 10.41
CA PHE A 93 -23.93 -2.51 10.44
C PHE A 93 -24.64 -3.84 10.16
N THR A 94 -25.96 -3.83 9.95
CA THR A 94 -26.83 -5.02 9.96
C THR A 94 -27.07 -5.62 8.58
N GLN A 95 -26.98 -4.84 7.51
CA GLN A 95 -27.56 -5.22 6.21
C GLN A 95 -26.96 -6.48 5.56
N TYR A 96 -25.64 -6.67 5.64
CA TYR A 96 -24.99 -7.78 4.95
C TYR A 96 -25.12 -9.10 5.70
N LYS A 97 -25.04 -9.02 7.02
CA LYS A 97 -25.30 -10.10 7.96
C LYS A 97 -26.75 -10.56 7.89
N ASP A 98 -27.70 -9.64 7.96
CA ASP A 98 -29.13 -9.98 7.90
C ASP A 98 -29.47 -10.65 6.57
N ARG A 99 -28.84 -10.20 5.47
CA ARG A 99 -28.96 -10.87 4.17
C ARG A 99 -28.38 -12.28 4.16
N LEU A 100 -27.24 -12.53 4.80
CA LEU A 100 -26.65 -13.88 4.90
C LEU A 100 -27.56 -14.82 5.71
N TRP A 101 -28.13 -14.34 6.81
CA TRP A 101 -29.04 -15.12 7.64
C TRP A 101 -30.39 -15.36 6.96
N GLN A 102 -30.93 -14.36 6.27
CA GLN A 102 -32.13 -14.53 5.45
C GLN A 102 -31.91 -15.60 4.37
N GLN A 103 -30.74 -15.60 3.71
CA GLN A 103 -30.39 -16.66 2.76
C GLN A 103 -30.22 -18.04 3.38
N MET A 104 -29.89 -18.13 4.68
CA MET A 104 -29.86 -19.40 5.40
C MET A 104 -31.27 -19.88 5.74
N GLU A 105 -32.13 -18.98 6.19
CA GLU A 105 -33.54 -19.27 6.54
C GLU A 105 -34.35 -19.68 5.30
N ASP A 106 -34.08 -19.07 4.15
CA ASP A 106 -34.74 -19.38 2.87
C ASP A 106 -34.19 -20.66 2.19
N SER A 107 -33.09 -21.21 2.68
CA SER A 107 -32.41 -22.36 2.07
C SER A 107 -32.89 -23.68 2.64
N GLN A 108 -33.02 -24.69 1.76
CA GLN A 108 -33.29 -26.08 2.17
C GLN A 108 -32.03 -26.83 2.63
N ASP A 109 -30.85 -26.27 2.39
CA ASP A 109 -29.57 -26.83 2.83
C ASP A 109 -29.33 -26.59 4.33
N PRO A 110 -28.58 -27.47 5.02
CA PRO A 110 -28.18 -27.24 6.41
C PRO A 110 -27.49 -25.88 6.61
N PRO A 111 -27.76 -25.16 7.73
CA PRO A 111 -27.20 -23.83 8.00
C PRO A 111 -25.68 -23.72 7.82
N MET A 112 -24.94 -24.71 8.32
CA MET A 112 -23.49 -24.76 8.18
C MET A 112 -23.03 -24.99 6.74
N GLN A 113 -23.81 -25.66 5.89
CA GLN A 113 -23.50 -25.83 4.47
C GLN A 113 -23.66 -24.50 3.73
N VAL A 114 -24.71 -23.74 4.05
CA VAL A 114 -24.92 -22.39 3.50
C VAL A 114 -23.79 -21.45 3.93
N LEU A 115 -23.41 -21.43 5.21
CA LEU A 115 -22.28 -20.62 5.71
C LEU A 115 -20.96 -21.02 5.03
N ASN A 116 -20.67 -22.31 4.95
CA ASN A 116 -19.46 -22.79 4.28
C ASN A 116 -19.44 -22.42 2.78
N GLY A 117 -20.59 -22.34 2.11
CA GLY A 117 -20.68 -21.95 0.71
C GLY A 117 -20.62 -20.43 0.48
N LYS A 118 -21.39 -19.67 1.26
CA LYS A 118 -21.60 -18.23 1.08
C LYS A 118 -20.51 -17.39 1.74
N LEU A 119 -20.06 -17.75 2.94
CA LEU A 119 -19.04 -17.01 3.68
C LEU A 119 -17.63 -17.54 3.38
N LEU A 120 -17.44 -18.86 3.54
CA LEU A 120 -16.13 -19.52 3.47
C LEU A 120 -15.83 -20.18 2.11
N GLY A 121 -16.76 -20.11 1.17
CA GLY A 121 -16.69 -20.87 -0.08
C GLY A 121 -15.69 -20.31 -1.11
N PRO A 122 -15.53 -20.98 -2.26
CA PRO A 122 -14.65 -20.51 -3.35
C PRO A 122 -15.15 -19.23 -4.04
N LYS A 123 -16.44 -18.94 -3.90
CA LYS A 123 -17.08 -17.67 -4.30
C LYS A 123 -17.67 -16.94 -3.07
N GLY A 124 -17.15 -17.26 -1.88
CA GLY A 124 -17.67 -16.73 -0.63
C GLY A 124 -17.10 -15.36 -0.27
N MET A 125 -17.74 -14.70 0.69
CA MET A 125 -17.46 -13.31 1.07
C MET A 125 -16.01 -13.08 1.50
N ILE A 126 -15.33 -14.07 2.12
CA ILE A 126 -13.91 -13.94 2.47
C ILE A 126 -13.04 -13.64 1.24
N ARG A 127 -13.41 -14.14 0.06
CA ARG A 127 -12.68 -13.83 -1.17
C ARG A 127 -12.84 -12.37 -1.57
N ASP A 128 -14.01 -11.79 -1.33
CA ASP A 128 -14.27 -10.38 -1.61
C ASP A 128 -13.58 -9.47 -0.59
N VAL A 129 -13.62 -9.83 0.71
CA VAL A 129 -12.80 -9.22 1.78
C VAL A 129 -11.34 -9.20 1.34
N LEU A 130 -10.80 -10.35 0.95
CA LEU A 130 -9.40 -10.43 0.54
C LEU A 130 -9.11 -9.64 -0.73
N ARG A 131 -10.03 -9.53 -1.69
CA ARG A 131 -9.82 -8.65 -2.85
C ARG A 131 -9.69 -7.19 -2.43
N VAL A 132 -10.49 -6.74 -1.46
CA VAL A 132 -10.40 -5.38 -0.92
C VAL A 132 -9.11 -5.19 -0.14
N VAL A 133 -8.79 -6.13 0.76
CA VAL A 133 -7.52 -6.14 1.50
C VAL A 133 -6.32 -6.09 0.56
N LEU A 134 -6.33 -6.93 -0.48
CA LEU A 134 -5.26 -6.97 -1.47
C LEU A 134 -5.15 -5.68 -2.26
N ARG A 135 -6.25 -4.99 -2.58
CA ARG A 135 -6.18 -3.67 -3.24
C ARG A 135 -5.75 -2.54 -2.31
N LYS A 136 -6.14 -2.62 -1.04
CA LYS A 136 -5.89 -1.59 -0.03
C LYS A 136 -4.45 -1.62 0.46
N HIS A 137 -3.93 -2.83 0.69
CA HIS A 137 -2.65 -3.04 1.35
C HIS A 137 -1.57 -3.55 0.41
N TYR A 138 -1.89 -3.89 -0.85
CA TYR A 138 -0.92 -4.48 -1.76
C TYR A 138 -1.01 -3.92 -3.20
N ASP A 139 0.15 -3.65 -3.79
CA ASP A 139 0.30 -3.42 -5.23
C ASP A 139 0.33 -4.77 -5.95
N LEU A 140 -0.78 -5.10 -6.60
CA LEU A 140 -0.92 -6.30 -7.42
C LEU A 140 -0.25 -6.09 -8.78
N ARG A 141 1.01 -6.52 -8.94
CA ARG A 141 1.68 -6.52 -10.24
C ARG A 141 1.60 -7.90 -10.90
N PRO A 142 1.13 -8.00 -12.16
CA PRO A 142 1.40 -9.17 -12.97
C PRO A 142 2.86 -9.08 -13.45
N GLU A 143 3.79 -9.76 -12.77
CA GLU A 143 5.11 -9.96 -13.36
C GLU A 143 5.04 -11.02 -14.45
N SER A 144 5.24 -10.62 -15.70
CA SER A 144 5.77 -11.52 -16.73
C SER A 144 7.29 -11.45 -16.63
N LYS A 145 7.92 -12.35 -15.88
CA LYS A 145 9.38 -12.49 -15.97
C LYS A 145 9.72 -13.09 -17.33
N LEU A 146 10.47 -12.35 -18.14
CA LEU A 146 11.17 -12.90 -19.30
C LEU A 146 12.22 -13.89 -18.75
N GLY A 147 12.07 -15.18 -19.05
CA GLY A 147 13.20 -16.13 -18.98
C GLY A 147 13.08 -17.37 -18.09
N GLU A 148 11.99 -17.58 -17.35
CA GLU A 148 11.78 -18.86 -16.66
C GLU A 148 10.44 -19.49 -17.07
N GLU A 149 10.46 -20.79 -17.36
CA GLU A 149 9.31 -21.57 -17.79
C GLU A 149 8.07 -21.27 -16.93
N MET A 150 7.00 -20.89 -17.62
CA MET A 150 5.73 -20.47 -17.08
C MET A 150 5.20 -21.44 -16.02
N GLN A 151 5.35 -21.10 -14.73
CA GLN A 151 4.29 -21.41 -13.78
C GLN A 151 3.19 -20.36 -13.98
N ALA A 152 2.37 -20.61 -15.01
CA ALA A 152 1.25 -19.78 -15.38
C ALA A 152 0.39 -19.39 -14.17
N GLY A 153 0.16 -18.09 -13.97
CA GLY A 153 -0.92 -17.58 -13.13
C GLY A 153 -0.56 -17.08 -11.73
N LYS A 154 0.72 -17.06 -11.34
CA LYS A 154 1.15 -16.56 -10.04
C LYS A 154 1.21 -15.02 -10.02
N ARG A 155 0.26 -14.38 -9.32
CA ARG A 155 0.26 -12.93 -9.05
C ARG A 155 1.11 -12.63 -7.83
N PHE A 156 2.12 -11.78 -7.95
CA PHE A 156 2.97 -11.39 -6.82
C PHE A 156 2.32 -10.25 -6.04
N LEU A 157 2.38 -10.31 -4.70
CA LEU A 157 1.88 -9.28 -3.80
C LEU A 157 3.06 -8.44 -3.32
N HIS A 158 3.03 -7.13 -3.54
CA HIS A 158 3.94 -6.20 -2.86
C HIS A 158 3.12 -5.40 -1.86
N ARG A 159 3.44 -5.43 -0.56
CA ARG A 159 2.73 -4.60 0.44
C ARG A 159 2.94 -3.13 0.07
N ALA A 160 1.86 -2.37 -0.09
CA ALA A 160 1.90 -0.93 -0.12
C ALA A 160 2.28 -0.48 1.30
N LEU A 161 3.57 -0.25 1.54
CA LEU A 161 4.05 0.12 2.87
C LEU A 161 3.43 1.45 3.28
N ASN A 162 2.61 1.40 4.32
CA ASN A 162 2.17 2.55 5.09
C ASN A 162 3.40 3.16 5.81
N LEU A 163 3.45 4.50 5.88
CA LEU A 163 4.59 5.28 6.39
C LEU A 163 5.11 4.80 7.77
N GLN A 164 4.23 4.36 8.67
CA GLN A 164 4.59 3.82 9.99
C GLN A 164 5.39 2.50 9.94
N ASP A 165 5.07 1.59 9.01
CA ASP A 165 5.76 0.29 8.93
C ASP A 165 7.18 0.42 8.37
N ARG A 166 7.45 1.49 7.60
CA ARG A 166 8.81 1.84 7.15
C ARG A 166 9.72 2.19 8.34
N ILE A 167 9.18 2.88 9.34
CA ILE A 167 9.93 3.30 10.54
C ILE A 167 10.32 2.09 11.39
N SER A 168 9.43 1.09 11.54
CA SER A 168 9.72 -0.09 12.37
C SER A 168 10.62 -1.12 11.70
N THR A 169 10.65 -1.18 10.37
CA THR A 169 11.52 -2.12 9.63
C THR A 169 12.97 -1.61 9.56
N GLU A 170 13.17 -0.29 9.60
CA GLU A 170 14.50 0.34 9.63
C GLU A 170 15.16 0.28 11.02
N ALA A 171 14.41 0.02 12.10
CA ALA A 171 14.96 -0.22 13.44
C ALA A 171 15.76 -1.54 13.57
N GLY A 172 15.77 -2.37 12.51
CA GLY A 172 16.59 -3.58 12.43
C GLY A 172 17.95 -3.40 11.75
N GLN A 173 18.27 -2.21 11.23
CA GLN A 173 19.64 -1.87 10.85
C GLN A 173 20.30 -1.20 12.06
N GLU A 174 21.35 -1.84 12.59
CA GLU A 174 22.20 -1.36 13.68
C GLU A 174 22.77 0.03 13.39
N GLY A 175 21.98 1.08 13.66
CA GLY A 175 22.45 2.38 14.07
C GLY A 175 22.23 2.44 15.58
N SER A 176 23.30 2.69 16.35
CA SER A 176 23.27 2.72 17.82
C SER A 176 22.05 3.52 18.31
N TRP A 177 21.27 2.92 19.21
CA TRP A 177 20.16 3.60 19.90
C TRP A 177 20.58 4.92 20.55
N GLU A 178 21.87 5.10 20.83
CA GLU A 178 22.48 6.34 21.33
C GLU A 178 22.39 7.48 20.31
N THR A 179 22.56 7.20 19.01
CA THR A 179 22.43 8.21 17.94
C THR A 179 20.97 8.63 17.72
N LEU A 180 20.01 7.71 17.95
CA LEU A 180 18.58 7.98 17.88
C LEU A 180 18.10 8.81 19.09
N LEU A 181 18.63 8.56 20.28
CA LEU A 181 18.32 9.32 21.50
C LEU A 181 18.93 10.73 21.48
N GLU A 182 20.12 10.91 20.90
CA GLU A 182 20.74 12.22 20.70
C GLU A 182 20.00 13.03 19.62
N ALA A 183 19.59 12.37 18.53
CA ALA A 183 18.72 12.97 17.52
C ALA A 183 17.36 13.35 18.11
N ASP A 184 16.81 12.56 19.06
CA ASP A 184 15.54 12.85 19.72
C ASP A 184 15.61 13.88 20.85
N GLN A 185 16.80 14.39 21.17
CA GLN A 185 17.01 15.50 22.10
C GLN A 185 17.44 16.82 21.42
N ALA A 186 17.68 16.81 20.10
CA ALA A 186 18.01 18.03 19.37
C ALA A 186 16.80 18.99 19.25
N ASP A 187 17.06 20.30 19.29
CA ASP A 187 16.07 21.36 19.05
C ASP A 187 15.34 21.09 17.71
N PRO A 188 14.00 21.09 17.67
CA PRO A 188 13.21 20.82 16.46
C PRO A 188 13.60 21.71 15.26
N ALA A 189 14.09 22.93 15.49
CA ALA A 189 14.58 23.79 14.42
C ALA A 189 15.88 23.26 13.79
N LEU A 190 16.80 22.75 14.61
CA LEU A 190 18.09 22.21 14.18
C LEU A 190 17.92 20.88 13.41
N ARG A 191 16.92 20.07 13.79
CA ARG A 191 16.56 18.83 13.07
C ARG A 191 16.00 19.11 11.69
N SER A 192 15.11 20.10 11.58
CA SER A 192 14.51 20.48 10.30
C SER A 192 15.58 20.94 9.31
N GLU A 193 16.54 21.77 9.76
CA GLU A 193 17.63 22.26 8.92
C GLU A 193 18.59 21.14 8.49
N THR A 194 18.92 20.22 9.40
CA THR A 194 19.80 19.07 9.10
C THR A 194 19.16 18.12 8.09
N LEU A 195 17.88 17.78 8.28
CA LEU A 195 17.13 16.92 7.37
C LEU A 195 16.95 17.55 5.99
N GLN A 196 16.69 18.85 5.93
CA GLN A 196 16.57 19.58 4.66
C GLN A 196 17.89 19.57 3.89
N LYS A 197 19.02 19.72 4.59
CA LYS A 197 20.37 19.65 4.01
C LYS A 197 20.72 18.23 3.52
N GLU A 198 20.35 17.20 4.28
CA GLU A 198 20.50 15.81 3.85
C GLU A 198 19.67 15.50 2.60
N LEU A 199 18.41 15.96 2.56
CA LEU A 199 17.57 15.82 1.37
C LEU A 199 18.18 16.54 0.16
N GLN A 200 18.66 17.77 0.35
CA GLN A 200 19.28 18.55 -0.72
C GLN A 200 20.47 17.80 -1.33
N LEU A 201 21.40 17.30 -0.49
CA LEU A 201 22.56 16.55 -0.96
C LEU A 201 22.17 15.27 -1.70
N ALA A 202 21.16 14.55 -1.20
CA ALA A 202 20.69 13.33 -1.83
C ALA A 202 20.04 13.60 -3.19
N LEU A 203 19.25 14.67 -3.33
CA LEU A 203 18.67 15.08 -4.60
C LEU A 203 19.73 15.57 -5.59
N GLU A 204 20.71 16.36 -5.13
CA GLU A 204 21.82 16.82 -5.96
C GLU A 204 22.62 15.63 -6.53
N ALA A 205 22.87 14.61 -5.72
CA ALA A 205 23.56 13.38 -6.15
C ALA A 205 22.80 12.64 -7.25
N VAL A 206 21.47 12.57 -7.16
CA VAL A 206 20.65 11.90 -8.19
C VAL A 206 20.58 12.70 -9.45
N LEU A 207 20.33 14.00 -9.32
CA LEU A 207 20.25 14.87 -10.47
C LEU A 207 21.59 14.87 -11.20
N ALA A 208 22.73 14.66 -10.54
CA ALA A 208 24.02 14.43 -11.18
C ALA A 208 23.98 13.34 -12.26
N ASP A 209 23.28 12.24 -12.01
CA ASP A 209 23.13 11.11 -12.93
C ASP A 209 22.07 11.34 -14.04
N PHE A 210 21.36 12.47 -13.99
CA PHE A 210 20.36 12.83 -14.99
C PHE A 210 20.99 13.67 -16.09
N GLU A 211 20.70 13.30 -17.34
CA GLU A 211 20.95 14.16 -18.49
C GLU A 211 20.12 15.44 -18.40
N ASP A 212 20.61 16.51 -19.03
CA ASP A 212 19.92 17.81 -19.07
C ASP A 212 18.53 17.71 -19.72
N SER A 213 18.37 16.78 -20.67
CA SER A 213 17.09 16.44 -21.30
C SER A 213 16.05 15.95 -20.29
N HIS A 214 16.44 15.04 -19.40
CA HIS A 214 15.59 14.54 -18.31
C HIS A 214 15.28 15.66 -17.31
N CYS A 215 16.27 16.47 -16.96
CA CYS A 215 16.10 17.58 -16.03
C CYS A 215 15.11 18.63 -16.56
N LEU A 216 15.20 18.98 -17.85
CA LEU A 216 14.28 19.95 -18.47
C LEU A 216 12.85 19.43 -18.50
N LEU A 217 12.64 18.16 -18.85
CA LEU A 217 11.30 17.57 -18.90
C LEU A 217 10.66 17.45 -17.50
N LEU A 218 11.46 17.11 -16.48
CA LEU A 218 10.99 17.14 -15.09
C LEU A 218 10.62 18.57 -14.67
N TYR A 219 11.47 19.56 -14.99
CA TYR A 219 11.21 20.96 -14.68
C TYR A 219 9.94 21.49 -15.38
N ALA A 220 9.78 21.24 -16.68
CA ALA A 220 8.60 21.62 -17.46
C ALA A 220 7.31 21.02 -16.87
N ASN A 221 7.34 19.72 -16.52
CA ASN A 221 6.20 19.07 -15.90
C ASN A 221 5.86 19.64 -14.51
N LEU A 222 6.87 20.00 -13.70
CA LEU A 222 6.66 20.65 -12.39
C LEU A 222 6.08 22.06 -12.53
N GLN A 223 6.44 22.79 -13.60
CA GLN A 223 5.85 24.09 -13.96
C GLN A 223 4.49 23.97 -14.66
N GLN A 224 3.95 22.76 -14.79
CA GLN A 224 2.69 22.48 -15.51
C GLN A 224 2.72 22.88 -16.99
N VAL A 225 3.91 22.96 -17.59
CA VAL A 225 4.09 23.17 -19.03
C VAL A 225 3.92 21.83 -19.75
N SER A 226 3.14 21.83 -20.83
CA SER A 226 2.91 20.62 -21.62
C SER A 226 4.23 20.10 -22.21
N LEU A 227 4.47 18.79 -22.12
CA LEU A 227 5.64 18.17 -22.77
C LEU A 227 5.55 18.20 -24.31
N ALA A 228 4.35 18.47 -24.84
CA ALA A 228 4.08 18.67 -26.27
C ALA A 228 4.21 20.14 -26.71
N ASP A 229 4.58 21.03 -25.78
CA ASP A 229 4.81 22.45 -26.05
C ASP A 229 5.98 22.62 -27.02
N GLU A 230 5.85 23.60 -27.92
CA GLU A 230 6.83 23.88 -28.96
C GLU A 230 8.16 24.34 -28.38
N ALA A 231 8.13 25.14 -27.30
CA ALA A 231 9.34 25.60 -26.62
C ALA A 231 10.12 24.43 -25.97
N VAL A 232 9.42 23.44 -25.41
CA VAL A 232 10.04 22.23 -24.83
C VAL A 232 10.67 21.36 -25.92
N CYS A 233 9.95 21.14 -27.03
CA CYS A 233 10.43 20.34 -28.15
C CYS A 233 11.62 21.03 -28.86
N GLU A 234 11.57 22.35 -29.01
CA GLU A 234 12.65 23.15 -29.60
C GLU A 234 13.89 23.17 -28.71
N ALA A 235 13.71 23.25 -27.39
CA ALA A 235 14.80 23.22 -26.42
C ALA A 235 15.58 21.89 -26.45
N LEU A 236 14.88 20.78 -26.72
CA LEU A 236 15.45 19.42 -26.77
C LEU A 236 15.78 18.92 -28.18
N ASP A 237 15.44 19.70 -29.21
CA ASP A 237 15.59 19.33 -30.63
C ASP A 237 15.00 17.93 -30.95
N CYS A 238 13.82 17.64 -30.42
CA CYS A 238 13.20 16.32 -30.60
C CYS A 238 11.68 16.38 -30.80
N ALA A 239 11.13 15.29 -31.33
CA ALA A 239 9.69 15.17 -31.57
C ALA A 239 8.91 14.99 -30.26
N LYS A 240 7.64 15.42 -30.25
CA LYS A 240 6.72 15.32 -29.11
C LYS A 240 6.69 13.93 -28.47
N SER A 241 6.62 12.87 -29.28
CA SER A 241 6.63 11.48 -28.80
C SER A 241 7.91 11.11 -28.05
N THR A 242 9.05 11.68 -28.46
CA THR A 242 10.35 11.47 -27.82
C THR A 242 10.40 12.18 -26.46
N CYS A 243 9.84 13.39 -26.35
CA CYS A 243 9.71 14.10 -25.07
C CYS A 243 8.95 13.27 -24.02
N TYR A 244 7.82 12.66 -24.38
CA TYR A 244 7.07 11.80 -23.45
C TYR A 244 7.85 10.56 -23.03
N ASN A 245 8.56 9.90 -23.97
CA ASN A 245 9.37 8.73 -23.66
C ASN A 245 10.52 9.06 -22.72
N LEU A 246 11.23 10.17 -22.95
CA LEU A 246 12.30 10.65 -22.08
C LEU A 246 11.77 11.06 -20.72
N PHE A 247 10.58 11.66 -20.66
CA PHE A 247 9.95 12.01 -19.39
C PHE A 247 9.61 10.77 -18.56
N GLU A 248 9.03 9.72 -19.15
CA GLU A 248 8.76 8.48 -18.43
C GLU A 248 10.06 7.81 -17.95
N GLN A 249 11.16 7.87 -18.73
CA GLN A 249 12.47 7.40 -18.27
C GLN A 249 13.00 8.21 -17.08
N ALA A 250 12.88 9.54 -17.12
CA ALA A 250 13.28 10.42 -16.02
C ALA A 250 12.48 10.12 -14.74
N LYS A 251 11.17 9.92 -14.90
CA LYS A 251 10.25 9.58 -13.83
C LYS A 251 10.54 8.21 -13.23
N ASP A 252 10.81 7.21 -14.05
CA ASP A 252 11.20 5.87 -13.59
C ASP A 252 12.50 5.93 -12.77
N LYS A 253 13.50 6.68 -13.24
CA LYS A 253 14.76 6.89 -12.49
C LYS A 253 14.51 7.58 -11.14
N LEU A 254 13.68 8.62 -11.12
CA LEU A 254 13.32 9.32 -9.87
C LEU A 254 12.55 8.40 -8.91
N GLN A 255 11.69 7.52 -9.44
CA GLN A 255 10.97 6.51 -8.66
C GLN A 255 11.88 5.39 -8.15
N VAL A 256 12.91 4.97 -8.90
CA VAL A 256 13.95 4.06 -8.41
C VAL A 256 14.68 4.72 -7.25
N TRP A 257 15.16 5.95 -7.41
CA TRP A 257 15.86 6.65 -6.35
C TRP A 257 14.99 6.84 -5.09
N ARG A 258 13.73 7.25 -5.24
CA ARG A 258 12.79 7.41 -4.11
C ARG A 258 12.57 6.10 -3.34
N ARG A 259 12.68 4.95 -4.02
CA ARG A 259 12.62 3.63 -3.38
C ARG A 259 13.90 3.31 -2.61
N GLU A 260 15.06 3.69 -3.16
CA GLU A 260 16.37 3.49 -2.54
C GLU A 260 16.64 4.48 -1.39
N ASN A 261 15.90 5.60 -1.32
CA ASN A 261 16.08 6.67 -0.33
C ASN A 261 14.77 6.98 0.43
N PRO A 262 14.32 6.08 1.33
CA PRO A 262 13.05 6.20 2.06
C PRO A 262 12.87 7.49 2.85
N ARG A 263 13.96 7.94 3.47
CA ARG A 263 13.99 9.12 4.35
C ARG A 263 13.65 10.42 3.60
N ALA A 264 14.03 10.49 2.32
CA ALA A 264 13.69 11.60 1.44
C ALA A 264 12.19 11.63 1.05
N GLY A 265 11.52 10.48 1.07
CA GLY A 265 10.11 10.34 0.68
C GLY A 265 9.10 10.59 1.80
N GLY A 266 9.56 10.79 3.05
CA GLY A 266 8.71 11.07 4.22
C GLY A 266 8.49 12.56 4.51
N GLN A 267 9.25 13.45 3.87
CA GLN A 267 8.99 14.90 3.91
C GLN A 267 7.75 15.21 3.07
N CYS A 268 6.95 16.19 3.53
CA CYS A 268 5.74 16.64 2.84
C CYS A 268 6.03 16.86 1.35
N ASP A 269 5.18 16.33 0.47
CA ASP A 269 5.35 16.41 -0.99
C ASP A 269 5.58 17.86 -1.49
N PHE A 270 5.19 18.86 -0.70
CA PHE A 270 5.42 20.28 -0.95
C PHE A 270 6.89 20.72 -0.80
N GLU A 271 7.58 20.36 0.27
CA GLU A 271 8.99 20.77 0.50
C GLU A 271 9.91 20.08 -0.52
N LEU A 272 9.62 18.81 -0.81
CA LEU A 272 10.29 18.06 -1.86
C LEU A 272 10.08 18.72 -3.23
N PHE A 273 8.86 19.20 -3.52
CA PHE A 273 8.53 19.89 -4.76
C PHE A 273 9.30 21.21 -4.91
N GLU A 274 9.32 22.06 -3.88
CA GLU A 274 10.03 23.35 -3.92
C GLU A 274 11.55 23.16 -4.07
N LEU A 275 12.12 22.21 -3.32
CA LEU A 275 13.55 21.93 -3.37
C LEU A 275 13.95 21.32 -4.72
N LEU A 276 13.21 20.33 -5.22
CA LEU A 276 13.46 19.73 -6.53
C LEU A 276 13.36 20.75 -7.66
N THR A 277 12.35 21.62 -7.62
CA THR A 277 12.18 22.70 -8.61
C THR A 277 13.37 23.66 -8.58
N THR A 278 13.84 24.02 -7.39
CA THR A 278 14.99 24.93 -7.20
C THR A 278 16.28 24.30 -7.73
N LEU A 279 16.53 23.03 -7.41
CA LEU A 279 17.72 22.30 -7.85
C LEU A 279 17.73 22.07 -9.37
N LEU A 280 16.60 21.69 -9.95
CA LEU A 280 16.45 21.54 -11.40
C LEU A 280 16.68 22.87 -12.12
N LYS A 281 16.08 23.97 -11.63
CA LYS A 281 16.29 25.30 -12.21
C LYS A 281 17.77 25.69 -12.19
N LYS A 282 18.45 25.52 -11.06
CA LYS A 282 19.88 25.80 -10.92
C LYS A 282 20.70 24.98 -11.91
N ARG A 283 20.47 23.66 -11.99
CA ARG A 283 21.17 22.79 -12.92
C ARG A 283 20.95 23.19 -14.39
N LEU A 284 19.73 23.53 -14.77
CA LEU A 284 19.41 23.92 -16.14
C LEU A 284 19.99 25.30 -16.50
N GLN A 285 20.14 26.20 -15.54
CA GLN A 285 20.86 27.47 -15.72
C GLN A 285 22.36 27.25 -15.96
N ASP A 286 22.93 26.22 -15.33
CA ASP A 286 24.33 25.82 -15.49
C ASP A 286 24.58 24.95 -16.73
N SER A 287 23.53 24.50 -17.43
CA SER A 287 23.65 23.64 -18.64
C SER A 287 24.41 24.33 -19.77
N ASP A 288 25.31 23.60 -20.42
CA ASP A 288 26.07 24.05 -21.60
C ASP A 288 25.20 24.24 -22.86
N GLN A 289 23.96 23.73 -22.85
CA GLN A 289 23.03 23.88 -23.97
C GLN A 289 22.27 25.20 -23.88
N ALA A 290 22.60 26.15 -24.75
CA ALA A 290 22.00 27.50 -24.76
C ALA A 290 20.46 27.50 -24.81
N LYS A 291 19.86 26.55 -25.54
CA LYS A 291 18.40 26.43 -25.65
C LYS A 291 17.75 25.96 -24.34
N ILE A 292 18.32 24.94 -23.71
CA ILE A 292 17.89 24.46 -22.38
C ILE A 292 18.02 25.56 -21.33
N ARG A 293 19.16 26.27 -21.34
CA ARG A 293 19.41 27.41 -20.46
C ARG A 293 18.38 28.53 -20.65
N SER A 294 18.00 28.83 -21.90
CA SER A 294 16.99 29.86 -22.20
C SER A 294 15.61 29.49 -21.66
N PHE A 295 15.23 28.21 -21.70
CA PHE A 295 13.96 27.72 -21.16
C PHE A 295 13.89 27.87 -19.63
N ALA A 296 15.00 27.63 -18.93
CA ALA A 296 15.06 27.75 -17.47
C ALA A 296 15.04 29.19 -16.92
N LEU A 297 15.15 30.19 -17.81
CA LEU A 297 15.07 31.62 -17.47
C LEU A 297 13.68 32.22 -17.68
N ILE A 298 12.78 31.48 -18.34
CA ILE A 298 11.35 31.81 -18.51
C ILE A 298 10.61 31.45 -17.21
#